data_AF-A0AA92BR84-F1
#
_entry.id   AF-A0AA92BR84-F1
#
_cell.length_a   1.000
_cell.length_b   1.000
_cell.length_c   1.000
_cell.angle_alpha   90.00
_cell.angle_beta   90.00
_cell.angle_gamma   90.00
#
_symmetry.space_group_name_H-M   'P 1'
#
loop_
_entity.id
_entity.type
_entity.pdbx_description
1 polymer ?
#
loop_
_entity_poly.entity_id
_entity_poly.type
_entity_poly.pdbx_seq_one_letter_code
_entity_poly.pdbx_strand_id
1 'polypeptide(L)'
;MMAILQPRILLALLLSQWMSGQWVLADETNTFSNFAKLEQALPPEIAKAIRNAPLTRTIYPVSGEENFSGQILKADELVFQQDSRLVLKSLEAPWIVIAAKKWKFLKPNSPTKIERDRYVSVQNGADGASGPNGANGTGEINRQGNPGAPGLPGGPGTDGESKNLPVIYLIAGEISSPDGEPKPGFINLNLIVRGINSGSGGKGGLGGNGGKGAPGKEGATSAIDCKEGPGRGGRGGNAGQGGQGGQGGKGGNGADIVIVSTQAGLELFSYANIVNAGGQGGSAGVPGRVGVYGAGGRAAGSNGWCKPGQPGAAGEYPDPINLGTRGDGADGAKGTVTAIQVTDVNDLLK
;
A
#
# COMPACT_ATOMS: atom_id res chain seq x y z
N MET A 1 79.09 -6.76 39.35
CA MET A 1 78.01 -5.78 39.11
C MET A 1 76.94 -6.06 40.17
N MET A 2 76.70 -5.21 41.16
CA MET A 2 75.99 -3.90 41.05
C MET A 2 74.70 -4.08 40.24
N ALA A 3 73.55 -4.34 40.89
CA ALA A 3 72.68 -3.39 41.62
C ALA A 3 71.92 -2.47 40.64
N ILE A 4 70.60 -2.28 40.76
CA ILE A 4 69.98 -1.39 41.75
C ILE A 4 68.47 -1.69 41.99
N LEU A 5 68.05 -1.59 43.26
CA LEU A 5 66.71 -1.34 43.88
C LEU A 5 65.37 -1.92 43.33
N GLN A 6 64.64 -2.56 44.25
CA GLN A 6 63.16 -2.49 44.42
C GLN A 6 62.82 -1.31 45.42
N PRO A 7 61.64 -1.16 46.10
CA PRO A 7 60.33 -1.86 46.07
C PRO A 7 59.06 -0.96 46.27
N ARG A 8 57.89 -1.60 46.53
CA ARG A 8 56.66 -1.06 47.20
C ARG A 8 55.87 0.00 46.39
N ILE A 9 54.57 0.27 46.59
CA ILE A 9 53.51 -0.16 47.54
C ILE A 9 52.14 -0.10 46.76
N LEU A 10 50.97 -0.64 47.10
CA LEU A 10 50.29 -1.05 48.36
C LEU A 10 49.44 -2.35 48.14
N LEU A 11 48.46 -2.61 49.02
CA LEU A 11 47.39 -3.61 48.92
C LEU A 11 46.02 -2.91 49.14
N ALA A 12 44.97 -3.26 48.41
CA ALA A 12 43.59 -2.90 48.74
C ALA A 12 42.59 -3.96 48.25
N LEU A 13 41.87 -4.60 49.17
CA LEU A 13 40.66 -5.38 48.87
C LEU A 13 39.49 -4.40 48.75
N LEU A 14 38.55 -4.64 47.82
CA LEU A 14 37.14 -4.35 48.08
C LEU A 14 36.18 -5.12 47.15
N LEU A 15 35.08 -5.53 47.78
CA LEU A 15 33.97 -6.41 47.38
C LEU A 15 33.65 -6.68 45.89
N SER A 16 33.16 -7.91 45.71
CA SER A 16 32.30 -8.35 44.61
C SER A 16 31.14 -7.40 44.30
N GLN A 17 30.86 -7.20 43.01
CA GLN A 17 29.50 -7.02 42.51
C GLN A 17 29.20 -8.06 41.43
N TRP A 18 28.04 -8.70 41.53
CA TRP A 18 27.46 -9.45 40.42
C TRP A 18 27.04 -8.44 39.35
N MET A 19 27.50 -8.62 38.11
CA MET A 19 26.80 -8.07 36.96
C MET A 19 26.02 -9.20 36.30
N SER A 20 24.69 -9.12 36.41
CA SER A 20 23.74 -10.01 35.76
C SER A 20 23.88 -9.94 34.24
N GLY A 21 23.57 -11.05 33.55
CA GLY A 21 23.82 -11.19 32.12
C GLY A 21 23.12 -10.14 31.26
N GLN A 22 23.91 -9.28 30.62
CA GLN A 22 23.46 -8.32 29.63
C GLN A 22 23.08 -9.05 28.33
N TRP A 23 21.83 -9.48 28.23
CA TRP A 23 21.30 -10.14 27.03
C TRP A 23 20.83 -9.12 25.98
N VAL A 24 21.21 -9.37 24.72
CA VAL A 24 21.03 -8.43 23.61
C VAL A 24 19.70 -8.68 22.90
N LEU A 25 18.83 -7.66 22.88
CA LEU A 25 17.66 -7.63 22.00
C LEU A 25 18.11 -7.23 20.59
N ALA A 26 18.38 -8.24 19.76
CA ALA A 26 19.01 -8.09 18.46
C ALA A 26 18.05 -7.58 17.35
N ASP A 27 17.77 -6.28 17.38
CA ASP A 27 17.41 -5.48 16.19
C ASP A 27 17.86 -4.03 16.42
N GLU A 28 18.39 -3.35 15.39
CA GLU A 28 19.21 -2.13 15.53
C GLU A 28 18.40 -0.83 15.83
N THR A 29 17.11 -0.95 16.16
CA THR A 29 16.19 0.20 16.35
C THR A 29 15.58 0.32 17.75
N ASN A 30 15.93 -0.55 18.71
CA ASN A 30 15.31 -0.59 20.04
C ASN A 30 15.80 0.54 20.97
N THR A 31 15.11 1.69 20.99
CA THR A 31 15.43 2.84 21.87
C THR A 31 14.81 2.71 23.27
N PHE A 32 15.56 2.12 24.21
CA PHE A 32 15.17 2.08 25.62
C PHE A 32 15.18 3.46 26.26
N SER A 33 14.04 3.84 26.86
CA SER A 33 13.86 5.12 27.55
C SER A 33 13.13 4.94 28.88
N ASN A 34 13.68 5.53 29.95
CA ASN A 34 13.16 5.42 31.31
C ASN A 34 12.51 6.74 31.74
N PHE A 35 11.24 6.71 32.14
CA PHE A 35 10.49 7.89 32.58
C PHE A 35 9.86 7.71 33.95
N ALA A 36 9.78 8.80 34.72
CA ALA A 36 9.15 8.78 36.04
C ALA A 36 7.61 8.80 35.98
N LYS A 37 7.02 9.13 34.82
CA LYS A 37 5.57 9.12 34.57
C LYS A 37 5.26 8.77 33.12
N LEU A 38 4.16 8.05 32.90
CA LEU A 38 3.60 7.74 31.56
C LEU A 38 3.32 8.99 30.70
N GLU A 39 3.10 10.15 31.32
CA GLU A 39 2.93 11.46 30.65
C GLU A 39 4.19 11.99 29.98
N GLN A 40 5.37 11.53 30.40
CA GLN A 40 6.66 11.88 29.82
C GLN A 40 7.09 10.87 28.75
N ALA A 41 6.54 9.65 28.82
CA ALA A 41 6.82 8.51 27.95
C ALA A 41 6.04 8.51 26.62
N LEU A 42 5.07 9.42 26.46
CA LEU A 42 4.16 9.47 25.32
C LEU A 42 4.16 10.87 24.69
N PRO A 43 3.87 11.00 23.38
CA PRO A 43 3.64 12.30 22.78
C PRO A 43 2.49 13.04 23.51
N PRO A 44 2.58 14.37 23.74
CA PRO A 44 1.65 15.09 24.61
C PRO A 44 0.18 14.97 24.21
N GLU A 45 -0.11 14.86 22.92
CA GLU A 45 -1.44 14.65 22.36
C GLU A 45 -2.01 13.25 22.68
N ILE A 46 -1.17 12.21 22.69
CA ILE A 46 -1.54 10.84 23.06
C ILE A 46 -1.84 10.79 24.56
N ALA A 47 -0.92 11.32 25.39
CA ALA A 47 -1.11 11.40 26.85
C ALA A 47 -2.40 12.16 27.22
N LYS A 48 -2.63 13.31 26.59
CA LYS A 48 -3.85 14.12 26.78
C LYS A 48 -5.11 13.37 26.33
N ALA A 49 -5.06 12.66 25.21
CA ALA A 49 -6.21 11.89 24.72
C ALA A 49 -6.55 10.71 25.64
N ILE A 50 -5.57 9.98 26.16
CA ILE A 50 -5.77 8.88 27.13
C ILE A 50 -6.36 9.39 28.44
N ARG A 51 -5.86 10.51 28.98
CA ARG A 51 -6.42 11.13 30.20
C ARG A 51 -7.90 11.49 30.00
N ASN A 52 -8.21 12.16 28.88
CA ASN A 52 -9.53 12.67 28.58
C ASN A 52 -10.52 11.59 28.10
N ALA A 53 -10.04 10.41 27.70
CA ALA A 53 -10.88 9.30 27.29
C ALA A 53 -11.68 8.76 28.49
N PRO A 54 -12.99 8.51 28.34
CA PRO A 54 -13.76 7.76 29.33
C PRO A 54 -13.23 6.32 29.41
N LEU A 55 -13.42 5.71 30.57
CA LEU A 55 -13.18 4.27 30.76
C LEU A 55 -14.13 3.48 29.83
N THR A 56 -13.57 2.67 28.94
CA THR A 56 -14.33 1.84 27.99
C THR A 56 -15.16 0.78 28.74
N ARG A 57 -14.53 0.09 29.69
CA ARG A 57 -15.13 -0.80 30.71
C ARG A 57 -14.17 -0.92 31.89
N THR A 58 -14.67 -1.10 33.11
CA THR A 58 -13.85 -1.50 34.28
C THR A 58 -13.12 -2.81 34.01
N ILE A 59 -13.86 -3.85 33.57
CA ILE A 59 -13.30 -5.10 33.09
C ILE A 59 -13.60 -5.22 31.60
N TYR A 60 -12.56 -5.33 30.77
CA TYR A 60 -12.66 -5.59 29.35
C TYR A 60 -12.28 -7.06 29.06
N PRO A 61 -13.24 -7.99 28.96
CA PRO A 61 -12.95 -9.37 28.62
C PRO A 61 -12.69 -9.54 27.12
N VAL A 62 -11.56 -10.14 26.77
CA VAL A 62 -11.27 -10.61 25.41
C VAL A 62 -11.60 -12.10 25.39
N SER A 63 -12.73 -12.44 24.76
CA SER A 63 -13.31 -13.80 24.76
C SER A 63 -13.62 -14.25 23.34
N GLY A 64 -13.01 -15.36 22.90
CA GLY A 64 -13.08 -15.81 21.50
C GLY A 64 -12.49 -14.79 20.53
N GLU A 65 -13.33 -14.07 19.79
CA GLU A 65 -12.95 -13.00 18.86
C GLU A 65 -13.71 -11.70 19.21
N GLU A 66 -13.03 -10.79 19.91
CA GLU A 66 -13.58 -9.51 20.38
C GLU A 66 -13.10 -8.38 19.46
N ASN A 67 -14.03 -7.58 18.94
CA ASN A 67 -13.76 -6.59 17.89
C ASN A 67 -13.70 -5.18 18.47
N PHE A 68 -12.57 -4.50 18.29
CA PHE A 68 -12.36 -3.13 18.77
C PHE A 68 -12.35 -2.10 17.64
N SER A 69 -13.40 -1.29 17.59
CA SER A 69 -13.61 -0.18 16.63
C SER A 69 -13.46 1.21 17.24
N GLY A 70 -12.85 1.33 18.42
CA GLY A 70 -12.50 2.63 19.00
C GLY A 70 -11.10 3.09 18.58
N GLN A 71 -10.68 4.25 19.07
CA GLN A 71 -9.29 4.72 18.98
C GLN A 71 -8.51 4.47 20.28
N ILE A 72 -9.19 4.53 21.43
CA ILE A 72 -8.63 4.26 22.76
C ILE A 72 -9.49 3.21 23.45
N LEU A 73 -8.89 2.07 23.78
CA LEU A 73 -9.42 1.11 24.75
C LEU A 73 -8.77 1.47 26.09
N LYS A 74 -9.55 1.95 27.05
CA LYS A 74 -9.11 2.33 28.40
C LYS A 74 -9.88 1.49 29.42
N ALA A 75 -9.20 0.67 30.22
CA ALA A 75 -9.82 -0.22 31.20
C ALA A 75 -9.07 -0.25 32.55
N ASP A 76 -9.70 -0.79 33.59
CA ASP A 76 -8.99 -1.13 34.83
C ASP A 76 -8.32 -2.51 34.67
N GLU A 77 -9.09 -3.55 34.32
CA GLU A 77 -8.59 -4.86 33.92
C GLU A 77 -8.87 -5.16 32.43
N LEU A 78 -7.84 -5.51 31.66
CA LEU A 78 -7.96 -6.15 30.35
C LEU A 78 -7.70 -7.66 30.52
N VAL A 79 -8.72 -8.49 30.27
CA VAL A 79 -8.72 -9.92 30.64
C VAL A 79 -8.77 -10.80 29.41
N PHE A 80 -7.62 -11.40 29.04
CA PHE A 80 -7.52 -12.38 27.97
C PHE A 80 -7.93 -13.77 28.47
N GLN A 81 -8.96 -14.35 27.83
CA GLN A 81 -9.31 -15.75 27.98
C GLN A 81 -8.35 -16.66 27.21
N GLN A 82 -8.44 -17.97 27.44
CA GLN A 82 -7.75 -18.96 26.61
C GLN A 82 -8.13 -18.81 25.13
N ASP A 83 -7.15 -18.97 24.24
CA ASP A 83 -7.29 -19.00 22.77
C ASP A 83 -8.02 -17.76 22.18
N SER A 84 -7.95 -16.63 22.90
CA SER A 84 -8.69 -15.41 22.62
C SER A 84 -7.92 -14.41 21.75
N ARG A 85 -8.66 -13.57 21.02
CA ARG A 85 -8.09 -12.47 20.22
C ARG A 85 -8.88 -11.17 20.32
N LEU A 86 -8.14 -10.07 20.32
CA LEU A 86 -8.63 -8.71 20.15
C LEU A 86 -8.33 -8.26 18.71
N VAL A 87 -9.37 -7.93 17.94
CA VAL A 87 -9.25 -7.55 16.52
C VAL A 87 -9.41 -6.03 16.36
N LEU A 88 -8.35 -5.36 15.89
CA LEU A 88 -8.35 -3.92 15.64
C LEU A 88 -9.04 -3.59 14.31
N LYS A 89 -10.17 -2.88 14.37
CA LYS A 89 -10.97 -2.47 13.21
C LYS A 89 -10.65 -1.06 12.71
N SER A 90 -10.30 -0.13 13.61
CA SER A 90 -10.14 1.29 13.30
C SER A 90 -8.78 1.64 12.67
N LEU A 91 -8.44 0.94 11.59
CA LEU A 91 -7.18 1.08 10.87
C LEU A 91 -7.06 2.38 10.03
N GLU A 92 -8.08 3.27 10.09
CA GLU A 92 -8.03 4.64 9.55
C GLU A 92 -7.60 5.68 10.60
N ALA A 93 -7.51 5.29 11.88
CA ALA A 93 -7.03 6.20 12.91
C ALA A 93 -5.54 6.51 12.70
N PRO A 94 -5.04 7.70 13.07
CA PRO A 94 -3.61 8.00 13.01
C PRO A 94 -2.78 7.14 13.99
N TRP A 95 -3.43 6.66 15.06
CA TRP A 95 -2.86 5.82 16.10
C TRP A 95 -3.99 5.11 16.86
N ILE A 96 -3.70 3.97 17.48
CA ILE A 96 -4.60 3.23 18.37
C ILE A 96 -3.93 3.05 19.74
N VAL A 97 -4.68 3.18 20.83
CA VAL A 97 -4.22 2.86 22.19
C VAL A 97 -5.01 1.68 22.75
N ILE A 98 -4.30 0.69 23.30
CA ILE A 98 -4.85 -0.30 24.24
C ILE A 98 -4.18 -0.06 25.59
N ALA A 99 -4.94 0.41 26.58
CA ALA A 99 -4.43 0.77 27.89
C ALA A 99 -5.25 0.16 29.04
N ALA A 100 -4.59 -0.53 29.96
CA ALA A 100 -5.21 -1.01 31.20
C ALA A 100 -4.23 -1.00 32.38
N LYS A 101 -4.76 -0.72 33.58
CA LYS A 101 -4.00 -0.76 34.84
C LYS A 101 -3.47 -2.17 35.12
N LYS A 102 -4.29 -3.18 34.79
CA LYS A 102 -3.97 -4.61 34.92
C LYS A 102 -4.24 -5.34 33.61
N TRP A 103 -3.27 -6.10 33.13
CA TRP A 103 -3.46 -7.09 32.07
C TRP A 103 -3.49 -8.48 32.72
N LYS A 104 -4.47 -9.31 32.33
CA LYS A 104 -4.75 -10.59 33.01
C LYS A 104 -4.93 -11.70 32.00
N PHE A 105 -4.02 -12.66 32.02
CA PHE A 105 -4.03 -13.82 31.13
C PHE A 105 -4.54 -15.05 31.88
N LEU A 106 -5.76 -15.49 31.60
CA LEU A 106 -6.38 -16.61 32.34
C LEU A 106 -5.72 -17.97 32.06
N LYS A 107 -5.06 -18.10 30.90
CA LYS A 107 -4.12 -19.17 30.57
C LYS A 107 -2.94 -18.56 29.83
N PRO A 108 -1.87 -18.13 30.52
CA PRO A 108 -0.78 -17.37 29.88
C PRO A 108 -0.05 -18.18 28.80
N ASN A 109 0.05 -19.50 28.97
CA ASN A 109 0.67 -20.40 28.00
C ASN A 109 -0.17 -20.67 26.73
N SER A 110 -1.48 -20.41 26.76
CA SER A 110 -2.36 -20.54 25.60
C SER A 110 -2.18 -19.35 24.64
N PRO A 111 -2.18 -19.56 23.31
CA PRO A 111 -2.08 -18.48 22.33
C PRO A 111 -3.14 -17.38 22.54
N THR A 112 -2.70 -16.18 22.87
CA THR A 112 -3.53 -14.98 22.91
C THR A 112 -3.05 -14.01 21.84
N LYS A 113 -3.96 -13.18 21.31
CA LYS A 113 -3.67 -12.34 20.15
C LYS A 113 -4.20 -10.92 20.28
N ILE A 114 -3.41 -9.98 19.78
CA ILE A 114 -3.88 -8.69 19.30
C ILE A 114 -3.56 -8.66 17.81
N GLU A 115 -4.58 -8.70 16.95
CA GLU A 115 -4.40 -8.75 15.50
C GLU A 115 -5.15 -7.61 14.81
N ARG A 116 -4.61 -7.09 13.69
CA ARG A 116 -5.38 -6.17 12.85
C ARG A 116 -6.51 -6.92 12.14
N ASP A 117 -7.53 -6.21 11.66
CA ASP A 117 -8.48 -6.83 10.74
C ASP A 117 -7.76 -7.34 9.48
N ARG A 118 -7.86 -8.66 9.25
CA ARG A 118 -7.32 -9.35 8.07
C ARG A 118 -8.16 -9.14 6.81
N TYR A 119 -9.44 -8.75 6.95
CA TYR A 119 -10.36 -8.54 5.82
C TYR A 119 -10.28 -7.14 5.22
N VAL A 120 -9.54 -6.21 5.85
CA VAL A 120 -9.23 -4.91 5.26
C VAL A 120 -8.28 -5.13 4.07
N SER A 121 -8.84 -4.93 2.88
CA SER A 121 -8.18 -4.83 1.59
C SER A 121 -8.42 -3.44 1.02
N VAL A 122 -7.57 -3.01 0.09
CA VAL A 122 -7.68 -1.73 -0.61
C VAL A 122 -8.11 -1.96 -2.06
N GLN A 123 -8.54 -0.91 -2.76
CA GLN A 123 -9.07 -1.00 -4.12
C GLN A 123 -7.97 -1.13 -5.18
N ASN A 124 -8.24 -1.95 -6.20
CA ASN A 124 -7.47 -1.92 -7.45
C ASN A 124 -7.83 -0.64 -8.24
N GLY A 125 -6.89 -0.16 -9.04
CA GLY A 125 -7.14 0.93 -9.98
C GLY A 125 -8.14 0.52 -11.07
N ALA A 126 -8.92 1.49 -11.55
CA ALA A 126 -9.89 1.30 -12.62
C ALA A 126 -9.20 1.27 -14.00
N ASP A 127 -9.64 0.35 -14.87
CA ASP A 127 -9.22 0.31 -16.27
C ASP A 127 -9.64 1.60 -17.01
N GLY A 128 -8.73 2.16 -17.81
CA GLY A 128 -8.94 3.38 -18.58
C GLY A 128 -9.98 3.23 -19.70
N ALA A 129 -10.75 4.29 -19.95
CA ALA A 129 -11.76 4.30 -21.01
C ALA A 129 -11.12 4.08 -22.40
N SER A 130 -11.77 3.30 -23.26
CA SER A 130 -11.30 3.11 -24.65
C SER A 130 -11.59 4.34 -25.50
N GLY A 131 -10.62 4.73 -26.34
CA GLY A 131 -10.72 5.86 -27.24
C GLY A 131 -11.75 5.62 -28.35
N PRO A 132 -12.65 6.58 -28.64
CA PRO A 132 -13.57 6.47 -29.76
C PRO A 132 -12.89 6.25 -31.12
N ASN A 133 -13.51 5.42 -31.96
CA ASN A 133 -13.08 5.22 -33.34
C ASN A 133 -13.30 6.50 -34.17
N GLY A 134 -12.41 6.78 -35.10
CA GLY A 134 -12.57 7.84 -36.09
C GLY A 134 -13.66 7.52 -37.10
N ALA A 135 -14.47 8.53 -37.46
CA ALA A 135 -15.47 8.41 -38.51
C ALA A 135 -14.81 8.11 -39.88
N ASN A 136 -15.45 7.25 -40.68
CA ASN A 136 -15.06 7.05 -42.07
C ASN A 136 -15.31 8.34 -42.88
N GLY A 137 -14.44 8.63 -43.85
CA GLY A 137 -14.65 9.70 -44.81
C GLY A 137 -15.89 9.42 -45.67
N THR A 138 -16.68 10.46 -45.93
CA THR A 138 -17.90 10.38 -46.76
C THR A 138 -17.84 11.41 -47.88
N GLY A 139 -18.16 10.99 -49.10
CA GLY A 139 -18.13 11.86 -50.28
C GLY A 139 -16.72 12.30 -50.68
N GLU A 140 -16.65 13.39 -51.44
CA GLU A 140 -15.47 13.84 -52.17
C GLU A 140 -15.43 15.37 -52.27
N ILE A 141 -14.23 15.94 -52.46
CA ILE A 141 -13.99 17.35 -52.77
C ILE A 141 -13.00 17.38 -53.94
N ASN A 142 -13.29 18.18 -54.98
CA ASN A 142 -12.47 18.27 -56.20
C ASN A 142 -12.12 16.89 -56.80
N ARG A 143 -13.13 15.99 -56.86
CA ARG A 143 -13.04 14.58 -57.28
C ARG A 143 -12.23 13.67 -56.33
N GLN A 144 -11.43 14.20 -55.41
CA GLN A 144 -10.70 13.40 -54.41
C GLN A 144 -11.64 12.99 -53.25
N GLY A 145 -11.59 11.72 -52.86
CA GLY A 145 -12.35 11.20 -51.72
C GLY A 145 -11.95 11.87 -50.41
N ASN A 146 -12.92 12.14 -49.54
CA ASN A 146 -12.67 12.74 -48.23
C ASN A 146 -11.89 11.78 -47.29
N PRO A 147 -10.98 12.30 -46.45
CA PRO A 147 -10.20 11.47 -45.54
C PRO A 147 -11.06 10.88 -44.42
N GLY A 148 -10.61 9.77 -43.85
CA GLY A 148 -11.14 9.26 -42.58
C GLY A 148 -10.57 10.05 -41.40
N ALA A 149 -11.39 10.26 -40.37
CA ALA A 149 -10.95 10.89 -39.14
C ALA A 149 -10.02 9.96 -38.32
N PRO A 150 -9.07 10.48 -37.53
CA PRO A 150 -8.23 9.67 -36.66
C PRO A 150 -9.05 9.03 -35.54
N GLY A 151 -8.58 7.89 -35.03
CA GLY A 151 -9.04 7.34 -33.77
C GLY A 151 -8.51 8.15 -32.59
N LEU A 152 -9.30 8.28 -31.52
CA LEU A 152 -8.89 8.99 -30.31
C LEU A 152 -8.03 8.08 -29.39
N PRO A 153 -7.14 8.65 -28.57
CA PRO A 153 -6.35 7.88 -27.62
C PRO A 153 -7.23 7.22 -26.54
N GLY A 154 -6.77 6.09 -26.01
CA GLY A 154 -7.32 5.48 -24.81
C GLY A 154 -6.92 6.25 -23.55
N GLY A 155 -7.81 6.31 -22.57
CA GLY A 155 -7.53 6.93 -21.27
C GLY A 155 -6.52 6.13 -20.44
N PRO A 156 -5.81 6.77 -19.49
CA PRO A 156 -4.95 6.05 -18.55
C PRO A 156 -5.79 5.20 -17.58
N GLY A 157 -5.23 4.08 -17.15
CA GLY A 157 -5.71 3.36 -15.97
C GLY A 157 -5.29 4.07 -14.68
N THR A 158 -6.16 4.04 -13.67
CA THR A 158 -5.86 4.68 -12.37
C THR A 158 -4.88 3.84 -11.56
N ASP A 159 -4.27 4.45 -10.55
CA ASP A 159 -3.34 3.78 -9.65
C ASP A 159 -4.07 2.85 -8.68
N GLY A 160 -3.37 1.81 -8.22
CA GLY A 160 -3.83 0.97 -7.12
C GLY A 160 -3.75 1.69 -5.78
N GLU A 161 -4.75 1.48 -4.92
CA GLU A 161 -4.80 2.11 -3.60
C GLU A 161 -3.68 1.55 -2.68
N SER A 162 -3.26 2.37 -1.72
CA SER A 162 -2.18 2.08 -0.76
C SER A 162 -2.62 2.49 0.63
N LYS A 163 -2.42 1.65 1.66
CA LYS A 163 -2.87 1.95 3.03
C LYS A 163 -1.88 1.47 4.09
N ASN A 164 -1.41 2.40 4.91
CA ASN A 164 -0.59 2.12 6.10
C ASN A 164 -1.46 1.78 7.31
N LEU A 165 -0.82 1.30 8.37
CA LEU A 165 -1.46 1.06 9.66
C LEU A 165 -1.21 2.20 10.66
N PRO A 166 -2.10 2.41 11.65
CA PRO A 166 -1.84 3.25 12.80
C PRO A 166 -0.59 2.80 13.58
N VAL A 167 0.04 3.75 14.28
CA VAL A 167 0.93 3.44 15.40
C VAL A 167 0.10 2.84 16.54
N ILE A 168 0.54 1.71 17.10
CA ILE A 168 -0.20 0.98 18.14
C ILE A 168 0.52 1.12 19.48
N TYR A 169 -0.12 1.83 20.41
CA TYR A 169 0.34 2.02 21.78
C TYR A 169 -0.26 0.93 22.68
N LEU A 170 0.60 0.09 23.26
CA LEU A 170 0.21 -0.94 24.23
C LEU A 170 0.67 -0.49 25.62
N ILE A 171 -0.27 -0.21 26.52
CA ILE A 171 -0.01 0.34 27.85
C ILE A 171 -0.53 -0.63 28.92
N ALA A 172 0.39 -1.13 29.75
CA ALA A 172 0.10 -2.12 30.80
C ALA A 172 0.77 -1.74 32.11
N GLY A 173 0.05 -1.78 33.23
CA GLY A 173 0.63 -1.60 34.56
C GLY A 173 1.14 -2.92 35.13
N GLU A 174 0.28 -3.61 35.86
CA GLU A 174 0.50 -4.97 36.37
C GLU A 174 0.15 -6.00 35.30
N ILE A 175 0.93 -7.08 35.18
CA ILE A 175 0.59 -8.25 34.36
C ILE A 175 0.43 -9.47 35.25
N SER A 176 -0.69 -10.18 35.10
CA SER A 176 -1.16 -11.19 36.05
C SER A 176 -1.74 -12.44 35.39
N SER A 177 -1.77 -13.54 36.13
CA SER A 177 -2.52 -14.77 35.82
C SER A 177 -3.26 -15.28 37.06
N PRO A 178 -4.18 -16.26 36.94
CA PRO A 178 -4.85 -16.87 38.11
C PRO A 178 -3.88 -17.49 39.12
N ASP A 179 -2.72 -17.95 38.65
CA ASP A 179 -1.70 -18.64 39.46
C ASP A 179 -0.64 -17.65 40.04
N GLY A 180 -0.87 -16.34 39.89
CA GLY A 180 0.04 -15.27 40.33
C GLY A 180 0.65 -14.48 39.17
N GLU A 181 1.76 -13.80 39.44
CA GLU A 181 2.55 -13.12 38.41
C GLU A 181 3.11 -14.14 37.39
N PRO A 182 2.90 -13.96 36.07
CA PRO A 182 3.44 -14.87 35.07
C PRO A 182 4.97 -14.86 35.10
N LYS A 183 5.61 -16.00 34.85
CA LYS A 183 7.06 -16.05 34.69
C LYS A 183 7.47 -15.53 33.30
N PRO A 184 8.64 -14.89 33.16
CA PRO A 184 9.26 -14.62 31.86
C PRO A 184 9.21 -15.85 30.94
N GLY A 185 8.81 -15.65 29.67
CA GLY A 185 8.60 -16.73 28.70
C GLY A 185 7.29 -17.52 28.79
N PHE A 186 6.44 -17.30 29.79
CA PHE A 186 5.16 -18.04 29.92
C PHE A 186 3.95 -17.36 29.25
N ILE A 187 4.05 -16.10 28.81
CA ILE A 187 2.95 -15.40 28.11
C ILE A 187 3.06 -15.59 26.60
N ASN A 188 2.15 -16.37 26.04
CA ASN A 188 2.01 -16.64 24.61
C ASN A 188 1.15 -15.55 23.93
N LEU A 189 1.61 -14.29 24.00
CA LEU A 189 0.98 -13.16 23.32
C LEU A 189 1.55 -13.02 21.91
N ASN A 190 0.67 -12.85 20.92
CA ASN A 190 1.02 -12.70 19.51
C ASN A 190 0.46 -11.36 18.99
N LEU A 191 1.34 -10.47 18.53
CA LEU A 191 0.97 -9.16 17.96
C LEU A 191 1.01 -9.24 16.43
N ILE A 192 -0.14 -9.50 15.80
CA ILE A 192 -0.23 -9.79 14.35
C ILE A 192 -0.73 -8.54 13.62
N VAL A 193 0.20 -7.63 13.37
CA VAL A 193 -0.06 -6.27 12.84
C VAL A 193 0.76 -6.01 11.57
N ARG A 194 0.83 -7.03 10.72
CA ARG A 194 1.44 -6.97 9.39
C ARG A 194 0.76 -5.93 8.51
N GLY A 195 1.51 -5.27 7.64
CA GLY A 195 0.98 -4.27 6.71
C GLY A 195 -0.12 -4.79 5.78
N ILE A 196 -0.82 -3.88 5.12
CA ILE A 196 -1.93 -4.20 4.20
C ILE A 196 -1.37 -4.37 2.78
N ASN A 197 -1.70 -5.49 2.12
CA ASN A 197 -1.38 -5.67 0.70
C ASN A 197 -2.17 -4.65 -0.14
N SER A 198 -1.51 -4.08 -1.14
CA SER A 198 -2.01 -2.94 -1.90
C SER A 198 -2.73 -3.33 -3.19
N GLY A 199 -3.38 -2.35 -3.82
CA GLY A 199 -4.14 -2.55 -5.05
C GLY A 199 -3.22 -2.66 -6.27
N SER A 200 -3.62 -3.47 -7.25
CA SER A 200 -3.01 -3.47 -8.59
C SER A 200 -3.42 -2.21 -9.37
N GLY A 201 -2.55 -1.72 -10.25
CA GLY A 201 -2.88 -0.63 -11.16
C GLY A 201 -3.90 -1.02 -12.21
N GLY A 202 -4.81 -0.11 -12.57
CA GLY A 202 -5.79 -0.31 -13.65
C GLY A 202 -5.12 -0.32 -15.02
N LYS A 203 -5.67 -1.07 -15.98
CA LYS A 203 -5.09 -1.16 -17.33
C LYS A 203 -5.29 0.13 -18.12
N GLY A 204 -4.39 0.44 -19.05
CA GLY A 204 -4.63 1.51 -20.01
C GLY A 204 -5.76 1.18 -20.99
N GLY A 205 -6.57 2.18 -21.33
CA GLY A 205 -7.66 2.04 -22.29
C GLY A 205 -7.16 1.79 -23.71
N LEU A 206 -7.95 1.06 -24.52
CA LEU A 206 -7.60 0.79 -25.91
C LEU A 206 -7.63 2.08 -26.73
N GLY A 207 -6.69 2.24 -27.66
CA GLY A 207 -6.73 3.30 -28.67
C GLY A 207 -7.84 3.06 -29.70
N GLY A 208 -8.54 4.12 -30.09
CA GLY A 208 -9.58 4.05 -31.12
C GLY A 208 -9.02 3.72 -32.50
N ASN A 209 -9.78 3.01 -33.33
CA ASN A 209 -9.38 2.73 -34.70
C ASN A 209 -9.53 3.98 -35.59
N GLY A 210 -8.65 4.15 -36.56
CA GLY A 210 -8.77 5.21 -37.57
C GLY A 210 -9.88 4.93 -38.59
N GLY A 211 -10.62 5.96 -38.99
CA GLY A 211 -11.67 5.85 -40.00
C GLY A 211 -11.10 5.57 -41.39
N LYS A 212 -11.82 4.83 -42.23
CA LYS A 212 -11.42 4.57 -43.62
C LYS A 212 -11.61 5.83 -44.48
N GLY A 213 -10.73 6.05 -45.45
CA GLY A 213 -10.92 7.11 -46.45
C GLY A 213 -12.05 6.79 -47.44
N ALA A 214 -12.71 7.82 -47.98
CA ALA A 214 -13.73 7.68 -49.01
C ALA A 214 -13.09 7.33 -50.38
N PRO A 215 -13.80 6.63 -51.30
CA PRO A 215 -13.36 6.51 -52.69
C PRO A 215 -13.28 7.87 -53.40
N GLY A 216 -12.46 7.98 -54.44
CA GLY A 216 -12.46 9.12 -55.36
C GLY A 216 -13.46 8.97 -56.50
N LYS A 217 -13.78 10.07 -57.20
CA LYS A 217 -14.76 10.11 -58.30
C LYS A 217 -14.31 9.35 -59.55
N GLU A 218 -15.23 8.65 -60.19
CA GLU A 218 -15.00 8.00 -61.49
C GLU A 218 -14.62 9.00 -62.60
N GLY A 219 -13.73 8.57 -63.51
CA GLY A 219 -13.32 9.36 -64.68
C GLY A 219 -14.47 9.63 -65.65
N ALA A 220 -14.48 10.81 -66.28
CA ALA A 220 -15.44 11.17 -67.32
C ALA A 220 -14.82 10.99 -68.70
N THR A 221 -15.29 10.00 -69.46
CA THR A 221 -14.87 9.71 -70.83
C THR A 221 -15.82 10.37 -71.85
N SER A 222 -15.32 10.68 -73.03
CA SER A 222 -16.14 10.83 -74.24
C SER A 222 -16.07 9.58 -75.11
N ALA A 223 -16.56 9.67 -76.35
CA ALA A 223 -16.39 8.62 -77.36
C ALA A 223 -14.93 8.39 -77.77
N ILE A 224 -14.05 9.41 -77.69
CA ILE A 224 -12.67 9.35 -78.22
C ILE A 224 -11.58 9.90 -77.29
N ASP A 225 -11.93 10.51 -76.15
CA ASP A 225 -10.97 11.08 -75.19
C ASP A 225 -11.40 10.92 -73.72
N CYS A 226 -10.47 11.16 -72.79
CA CYS A 226 -10.76 11.31 -71.37
C CYS A 226 -10.91 12.80 -71.05
N LYS A 227 -12.13 13.24 -70.70
CA LYS A 227 -12.44 14.64 -70.40
C LYS A 227 -12.03 15.04 -68.98
N GLU A 228 -12.26 14.16 -68.00
CA GLU A 228 -11.84 14.38 -66.62
C GLU A 228 -11.21 13.10 -66.04
N GLY A 229 -9.95 13.20 -65.60
CA GLY A 229 -9.25 12.11 -64.95
C GLY A 229 -9.92 11.64 -63.65
N PRO A 230 -9.76 10.37 -63.26
CA PRO A 230 -10.32 9.84 -62.02
C PRO A 230 -9.81 10.56 -60.77
N GLY A 231 -10.64 10.60 -59.75
CA GLY A 231 -10.27 11.06 -58.42
C GLY A 231 -9.33 10.11 -57.68
N ARG A 232 -8.53 10.67 -56.77
CA ARG A 232 -7.77 9.90 -55.78
C ARG A 232 -8.67 9.49 -54.61
N GLY A 233 -8.48 8.31 -54.04
CA GLY A 233 -9.10 7.96 -52.76
C GLY A 233 -8.62 8.83 -51.59
N GLY A 234 -9.46 9.04 -50.58
CA GLY A 234 -9.11 9.79 -49.37
C GLY A 234 -8.11 9.06 -48.48
N ARG A 235 -7.29 9.80 -47.71
CA ARG A 235 -6.36 9.19 -46.74
C ARG A 235 -7.15 8.49 -45.63
N GLY A 236 -6.68 7.34 -45.16
CA GLY A 236 -7.18 6.73 -43.93
C GLY A 236 -6.80 7.55 -42.70
N GLY A 237 -7.66 7.58 -41.69
CA GLY A 237 -7.36 8.22 -40.41
C GLY A 237 -6.31 7.45 -39.62
N ASN A 238 -5.48 8.16 -38.85
CA ASN A 238 -4.46 7.52 -38.01
C ASN A 238 -5.11 6.73 -36.86
N ALA A 239 -4.37 5.74 -36.33
CA ALA A 239 -4.79 5.04 -35.13
C ALA A 239 -4.72 5.93 -33.89
N GLY A 240 -5.62 5.69 -32.94
CA GLY A 240 -5.54 6.23 -31.58
C GLY A 240 -4.48 5.49 -30.76
N GLN A 241 -3.80 6.24 -29.90
CA GLN A 241 -2.74 5.71 -29.01
C GLN A 241 -3.34 4.83 -27.90
N GLY A 242 -2.61 3.79 -27.50
CA GLY A 242 -2.96 3.00 -26.32
C GLY A 242 -2.70 3.77 -25.01
N GLY A 243 -3.69 3.80 -24.12
CA GLY A 243 -3.62 4.52 -22.85
C GLY A 243 -2.53 3.98 -21.91
N GLN A 244 -2.11 4.79 -20.94
CA GLN A 244 -1.09 4.39 -19.97
C GLN A 244 -1.64 3.40 -18.94
N GLY A 245 -0.83 2.43 -18.53
CA GLY A 245 -1.13 1.60 -17.37
C GLY A 245 -1.04 2.36 -16.05
N GLY A 246 -1.91 2.04 -15.09
CA GLY A 246 -1.81 2.52 -13.72
C GLY A 246 -0.55 1.99 -13.00
N GLN A 247 -0.08 2.73 -12.00
CA GLN A 247 0.95 2.23 -11.08
C GLN A 247 0.32 1.25 -10.10
N GLY A 248 1.08 0.23 -9.70
CA GLY A 248 0.72 -0.58 -8.54
C GLY A 248 0.75 0.26 -7.25
N GLY A 249 -0.22 0.04 -6.36
CA GLY A 249 -0.21 0.64 -5.03
C GLY A 249 1.01 0.18 -4.22
N LYS A 250 1.50 1.02 -3.31
CA LYS A 250 2.58 0.64 -2.38
C LYS A 250 2.00 -0.21 -1.26
N GLY A 251 2.67 -1.32 -0.96
CA GLY A 251 2.35 -2.16 0.20
C GLY A 251 2.40 -1.32 1.48
N GLY A 252 1.40 -1.47 2.33
CA GLY A 252 1.37 -0.77 3.61
C GLY A 252 2.52 -1.23 4.50
N ASN A 253 3.13 -0.30 5.24
CA ASN A 253 4.05 -0.67 6.30
C ASN A 253 3.34 -1.53 7.36
N GLY A 254 4.07 -2.44 7.99
CA GLY A 254 3.60 -3.04 9.24
C GLY A 254 3.52 -2.00 10.35
N ALA A 255 2.66 -2.22 11.34
CA ALA A 255 2.44 -1.21 12.37
C ALA A 255 3.70 -0.99 13.23
N ASP A 256 4.01 0.28 13.49
CA ASP A 256 4.90 0.68 14.56
C ASP A 256 4.22 0.42 15.91
N ILE A 257 4.93 -0.20 16.84
CA ILE A 257 4.39 -0.60 18.15
C ILE A 257 5.15 0.10 19.26
N VAL A 258 4.44 0.83 20.12
CA VAL A 258 5.00 1.48 21.31
C VAL A 258 4.46 0.78 22.54
N ILE A 259 5.30 -0.03 23.19
CA ILE A 259 4.96 -0.75 24.42
C ILE A 259 5.44 0.09 25.61
N VAL A 260 4.51 0.48 26.49
CA VAL A 260 4.83 1.24 27.70
C VAL A 260 4.34 0.50 28.94
N SER A 261 5.28 0.15 29.83
CA SER A 261 4.96 -0.66 31.00
C SER A 261 5.96 -0.47 32.15
N THR A 262 5.67 -1.12 33.27
CA THR A 262 6.64 -1.33 34.36
C THR A 262 7.78 -2.24 33.89
N GLN A 263 8.90 -2.31 34.63
CA GLN A 263 10.03 -3.17 34.26
C GLN A 263 9.61 -4.65 34.11
N ALA A 264 8.89 -5.19 35.11
CA ALA A 264 8.37 -6.55 35.08
C ALA A 264 7.41 -6.78 33.89
N GLY A 265 6.57 -5.78 33.58
CA GLY A 265 5.70 -5.83 32.40
C GLY A 265 6.47 -5.87 31.08
N LEU A 266 7.54 -5.06 30.92
CA LEU A 266 8.41 -5.10 29.74
C LEU A 266 9.21 -6.41 29.64
N GLU A 267 9.71 -6.93 30.75
CA GLU A 267 10.37 -8.25 30.81
C GLU A 267 9.42 -9.35 30.31
N LEU A 268 8.12 -9.27 30.62
CA LEU A 268 7.11 -10.18 30.10
C LEU A 268 6.77 -9.94 28.61
N PHE A 269 6.63 -8.68 28.17
CA PHE A 269 6.41 -8.35 26.75
C PHE A 269 7.59 -8.72 25.84
N SER A 270 8.81 -8.85 26.38
CA SER A 270 10.00 -9.26 25.60
C SER A 270 9.88 -10.66 24.97
N TYR A 271 8.92 -11.49 25.44
CA TYR A 271 8.61 -12.82 24.91
C TYR A 271 7.39 -12.83 23.97
N ALA A 272 6.75 -11.68 23.72
CA ALA A 272 5.63 -11.60 22.79
C ALA A 272 6.09 -11.81 21.34
N ASN A 273 5.36 -12.63 20.60
CA ASN A 273 5.62 -12.89 19.18
C ASN A 273 5.10 -11.73 18.33
N ILE A 274 6.00 -10.86 17.85
CA ILE A 274 5.63 -9.66 17.08
C ILE A 274 5.77 -9.93 15.57
N VAL A 275 4.65 -9.83 14.86
CA VAL A 275 4.57 -10.06 13.42
C VAL A 275 4.09 -8.78 12.73
N ASN A 276 5.00 -7.81 12.61
CA ASN A 276 4.78 -6.49 12.00
C ASN A 276 5.55 -6.29 10.68
N ALA A 277 5.74 -7.35 9.91
CA ALA A 277 6.27 -7.26 8.54
C ALA A 277 5.31 -6.49 7.61
N GLY A 278 5.84 -5.83 6.59
CA GLY A 278 5.05 -5.08 5.60
C GLY A 278 4.04 -5.92 4.81
N GLY A 279 3.12 -5.21 4.16
CA GLY A 279 2.25 -5.74 3.11
C GLY A 279 2.94 -5.68 1.74
N GLN A 280 2.45 -6.48 0.80
CA GLN A 280 3.01 -6.54 -0.56
C GLN A 280 2.56 -5.36 -1.44
N GLY A 281 3.46 -4.94 -2.32
CA GLY A 281 3.19 -4.02 -3.41
C GLY A 281 2.26 -4.61 -4.47
N GLY A 282 1.47 -3.75 -5.13
CA GLY A 282 0.59 -4.14 -6.22
C GLY A 282 1.33 -4.21 -7.55
N SER A 283 0.87 -5.05 -8.48
CA SER A 283 1.40 -5.06 -9.84
C SER A 283 0.93 -3.86 -10.65
N ALA A 284 1.76 -3.39 -11.57
CA ALA A 284 1.42 -2.38 -12.57
C ALA A 284 0.21 -2.78 -13.41
N GLY A 285 -0.60 -1.80 -13.79
CA GLY A 285 -1.54 -1.96 -14.88
C GLY A 285 -0.80 -2.07 -16.21
N VAL A 286 -1.21 -3.00 -17.08
CA VAL A 286 -0.65 -3.09 -18.44
C VAL A 286 -1.12 -1.91 -19.31
N PRO A 287 -0.30 -1.41 -20.26
CA PRO A 287 -0.73 -0.37 -21.19
C PRO A 287 -1.87 -0.86 -22.09
N GLY A 288 -2.68 0.10 -22.54
CA GLY A 288 -3.67 -0.14 -23.57
C GLY A 288 -3.01 -0.49 -24.90
N ARG A 289 -3.69 -1.30 -25.72
CA ARG A 289 -3.24 -1.57 -27.09
C ARG A 289 -3.58 -0.36 -27.96
N VAL A 290 -2.69 -0.07 -28.92
CA VAL A 290 -2.93 0.90 -29.99
C VAL A 290 -4.14 0.47 -30.83
N GLY A 291 -4.90 1.43 -31.36
CA GLY A 291 -5.95 1.16 -32.34
C GLY A 291 -5.37 0.71 -33.69
N VAL A 292 -6.20 0.20 -34.60
CA VAL A 292 -5.80 -0.08 -35.99
C VAL A 292 -6.01 1.18 -36.83
N TYR A 293 -5.05 1.51 -37.70
CA TYR A 293 -5.17 2.67 -38.59
C TYR A 293 -6.21 2.44 -39.70
N GLY A 294 -6.79 3.53 -40.19
CA GLY A 294 -7.78 3.49 -41.26
C GLY A 294 -7.16 3.08 -42.60
N ALA A 295 -7.86 2.22 -43.34
CA ALA A 295 -7.49 1.93 -44.73
C ALA A 295 -7.70 3.18 -45.61
N GLY A 296 -6.81 3.38 -46.59
CA GLY A 296 -6.97 4.38 -47.61
C GLY A 296 -8.20 4.11 -48.48
N GLY A 297 -8.83 5.18 -48.96
CA GLY A 297 -9.97 5.10 -49.87
C GLY A 297 -9.58 4.44 -51.19
N ARG A 298 -10.53 3.73 -51.81
CA ARG A 298 -10.30 3.07 -53.10
C ARG A 298 -10.01 4.10 -54.20
N ALA A 299 -9.16 3.71 -55.14
CA ALA A 299 -9.06 4.39 -56.42
C ALA A 299 -10.41 4.32 -57.15
N ALA A 300 -10.75 5.37 -57.90
CA ALA A 300 -11.74 5.26 -58.95
C ALA A 300 -11.26 4.31 -60.06
N GLY A 301 -12.20 3.53 -60.63
CA GLY A 301 -11.91 2.63 -61.74
C GLY A 301 -11.52 3.37 -63.03
N SER A 302 -10.96 2.62 -63.98
CA SER A 302 -10.82 3.07 -65.37
C SER A 302 -12.20 3.14 -66.04
N ASN A 303 -12.47 4.22 -66.77
CA ASN A 303 -13.73 4.39 -67.50
C ASN A 303 -13.44 4.89 -68.92
N GLY A 304 -13.77 4.09 -69.93
CA GLY A 304 -13.45 4.38 -71.33
C GLY A 304 -11.97 4.71 -71.54
N TRP A 305 -11.70 5.91 -72.04
CA TRP A 305 -10.34 6.40 -72.30
C TRP A 305 -9.59 6.87 -71.02
N CYS A 306 -10.28 6.96 -69.88
CA CYS A 306 -9.65 7.36 -68.62
C CYS A 306 -8.96 6.17 -67.94
N LYS A 307 -7.65 6.29 -67.72
CA LYS A 307 -6.84 5.44 -66.83
C LYS A 307 -7.45 5.39 -65.41
N PRO A 308 -7.17 4.36 -64.58
CA PRO A 308 -7.67 4.29 -63.20
C PRO A 308 -7.00 5.32 -62.28
N GLY A 309 -7.66 5.64 -61.18
CA GLY A 309 -7.15 6.59 -60.18
C GLY A 309 -6.07 6.01 -59.27
N GLN A 310 -5.54 6.85 -58.40
CA GLN A 310 -4.69 6.37 -57.29
C GLN A 310 -5.55 6.09 -56.04
N PRO A 311 -5.21 5.07 -55.23
CA PRO A 311 -5.81 4.92 -53.91
C PRO A 311 -5.36 6.04 -52.97
N GLY A 312 -6.12 6.23 -51.91
CA GLY A 312 -5.66 6.99 -50.76
C GLY A 312 -4.53 6.25 -50.04
N ALA A 313 -3.63 7.01 -49.41
CA ALA A 313 -2.71 6.40 -48.43
C ALA A 313 -3.51 5.88 -47.22
N ALA A 314 -2.98 4.87 -46.55
CA ALA A 314 -3.50 4.46 -45.25
C ALA A 314 -3.29 5.56 -44.19
N GLY A 315 -3.93 5.42 -43.04
CA GLY A 315 -3.47 6.08 -41.82
C GLY A 315 -2.17 5.47 -41.31
N GLU A 316 -1.56 6.14 -40.35
CA GLU A 316 -0.36 5.68 -39.64
C GLU A 316 -0.69 5.28 -38.19
N TYR A 317 0.20 4.53 -37.55
CA TYR A 317 0.21 4.38 -36.10
C TYR A 317 0.79 5.64 -35.43
N PRO A 318 0.35 5.99 -34.21
CA PRO A 318 0.99 7.03 -33.41
C PRO A 318 2.34 6.54 -32.87
N ASP A 319 3.26 7.48 -32.66
CA ASP A 319 4.54 7.26 -31.98
C ASP A 319 4.57 8.09 -30.68
N PRO A 320 4.74 7.47 -29.49
CA PRO A 320 4.79 6.03 -29.25
C PRO A 320 3.41 5.37 -29.38
N ILE A 321 3.37 4.08 -29.72
CA ILE A 321 2.11 3.32 -29.92
C ILE A 321 1.22 3.24 -28.66
N ASN A 322 1.82 3.29 -27.47
CA ASN A 322 1.15 3.41 -26.18
C ASN A 322 2.06 4.13 -25.18
N LEU A 323 1.50 4.54 -24.04
CA LEU A 323 2.19 5.31 -23.00
C LEU A 323 2.92 4.47 -21.93
N GLY A 324 2.98 3.14 -22.08
CA GLY A 324 3.68 2.23 -21.20
C GLY A 324 3.01 1.94 -19.85
N THR A 325 3.74 1.26 -18.96
CA THR A 325 3.39 0.99 -17.56
C THR A 325 3.95 2.08 -16.64
N ARG A 326 3.25 2.43 -15.55
CA ARG A 326 3.81 3.30 -14.49
C ARG A 326 4.61 2.58 -13.40
N GLY A 327 4.76 1.26 -13.53
CA GLY A 327 5.59 0.42 -12.65
C GLY A 327 4.81 -0.24 -11.52
N ASP A 328 5.41 -1.26 -10.92
CA ASP A 328 4.87 -1.93 -9.74
C ASP A 328 4.99 -1.02 -8.51
N GLY A 329 4.17 -1.29 -7.49
CA GLY A 329 4.32 -0.67 -6.19
C GLY A 329 5.42 -1.35 -5.38
N ALA A 330 6.14 -0.59 -4.56
CA ALA A 330 7.09 -1.15 -3.61
C ALA A 330 6.37 -1.91 -2.49
N ASP A 331 6.99 -2.99 -1.98
CA ASP A 331 6.59 -3.63 -0.73
C ASP A 331 6.73 -2.65 0.45
N GLY A 332 5.88 -2.84 1.46
CA GLY A 332 5.93 -2.06 2.70
C GLY A 332 7.08 -2.48 3.61
N ALA A 333 7.55 -1.55 4.44
CA ALA A 333 8.58 -1.83 5.45
C ALA A 333 8.02 -2.68 6.61
N LYS A 334 8.93 -3.38 7.30
CA LYS A 334 8.68 -3.87 8.68
C LYS A 334 8.50 -2.65 9.59
N GLY A 335 7.50 -2.67 10.46
CA GLY A 335 7.30 -1.62 11.47
C GLY A 335 8.35 -1.66 12.58
N THR A 336 8.52 -0.55 13.27
CA THR A 336 9.38 -0.46 14.47
C THR A 336 8.69 -1.05 15.71
N VAL A 337 9.50 -1.35 16.73
CA VAL A 337 9.02 -1.67 18.08
C VAL A 337 9.83 -0.85 19.06
N THR A 338 9.15 -0.11 19.93
CA THR A 338 9.75 0.76 20.94
C THR A 338 9.26 0.33 22.33
N ALA A 339 10.19 0.02 23.23
CA ALA A 339 9.90 -0.35 24.61
C ALA A 339 10.26 0.80 25.57
N ILE A 340 9.28 1.29 26.32
CA ILE A 340 9.43 2.45 27.20
C ILE A 340 9.07 2.07 28.64
N GLN A 341 10.02 2.27 29.55
CA GLN A 341 9.85 1.92 30.96
C GLN A 341 9.30 3.08 31.76
N VAL A 342 8.25 2.81 32.54
CA VAL A 342 7.67 3.74 33.52
C VAL A 342 7.66 3.11 34.91
N THR A 343 7.64 3.94 35.96
CA THR A 343 7.44 3.47 37.34
C THR A 343 5.98 3.08 37.62
N ASP A 344 5.02 3.78 37.01
CA ASP A 344 3.58 3.48 37.07
C ASP A 344 2.85 4.02 35.83
N VAL A 345 1.75 3.37 35.45
CA VAL A 345 0.79 3.79 34.42
C VAL A 345 -0.46 4.48 35.01
N ASN A 346 -0.77 4.26 36.30
CA ASN A 346 -2.06 4.65 36.90
C ASN A 346 -2.38 6.14 36.77
N ASP A 347 -1.38 7.02 36.72
CA ASP A 347 -1.57 8.48 36.64
C ASP A 347 -2.38 8.94 35.42
N LEU A 348 -2.30 8.23 34.29
CA LEU A 348 -3.09 8.54 33.08
C LEU A 348 -4.35 7.67 32.91
N LEU A 349 -4.49 6.61 33.71
CA LEU A 349 -5.63 5.67 33.64
C LEU A 349 -6.70 5.95 34.71
N LYS A 350 -6.58 7.07 35.40
CA LYS A 350 -7.63 7.66 36.26
C LYS A 350 -8.84 8.13 35.43
#